data_AF-A0A6G0VKP7-F1
#
_entry.id   AF-A0A6G0VKP7-F1
#
_cell.length_a   1.000
_cell.length_b   1.000
_cell.length_c   1.000
_cell.angle_alpha   90.00
_cell.angle_beta   90.00
_cell.angle_gamma   90.00
#
_symmetry.space_group_name_H-M   'P 1'
#
loop_
_entity.id
_entity.type
_entity.pdbx_description
1 polymer ?
#
loop_
_entity_poly.entity_id
_entity_poly.type
_entity_poly.pdbx_seq_one_letter_code
_entity_poly.pdbx_strand_id
1 'polypeptide(L)'
;SNKGGNKICWSGYTYIMKHQGRKRITWRCSKERSLKCSGTMYTDLELGHPQIGKVHSHIADKHEVNAIKCTYNMKETAKQTKTNPAEIYTENVKTLDPESQARVPPEPLMKRTIRNQRKTNHPASGTNIVGEWCTTGNPDNKRLLLIDDGDDDDEDRIVIFASDEGLQNLSKSSEWYMDGNFALSPKGFMQLYVIRIQINGIFVTAVYCLLTKKTQSTYERMLNCLLEKCAEKNIFLDPIYVHVDFEKAVINAIKTVIGEHVEVNGCFYHLTQATHRQHQKMGLINDYKSDKDFSIFCRQLDALAFLPLCDVAEGMVYLKSIMPENG
;
A
#
# COMPACT_ATOMS: atom_id res chain seq x y z
N SER A 1 -0.34 12.55 -14.74
CA SER A 1 -0.50 12.22 -16.17
C SER A 1 0.34 13.18 -16.99
N ASN A 2 1.41 12.69 -17.62
CA ASN A 2 2.20 13.44 -18.60
C ASN A 2 1.52 13.44 -19.99
N LYS A 3 0.27 12.96 -20.09
CA LYS A 3 -0.51 13.04 -21.32
C LYS A 3 -0.88 14.51 -21.55
N GLY A 4 -0.26 15.10 -22.58
CA GLY A 4 -0.46 16.51 -22.95
C GLY A 4 0.77 17.22 -23.50
N GLY A 5 1.95 16.58 -23.45
CA GLY A 5 3.21 17.18 -23.90
C GLY A 5 3.74 18.25 -22.93
N ASN A 6 4.94 18.78 -23.24
CA ASN A 6 5.53 19.87 -22.46
C ASN A 6 4.64 21.12 -22.57
N LYS A 7 4.40 21.77 -21.42
CA LYS A 7 3.58 22.98 -21.31
C LYS A 7 4.39 24.15 -20.81
N ILE A 8 4.04 25.34 -21.26
CA ILE A 8 4.59 26.61 -20.76
C ILE A 8 3.44 27.60 -20.56
N CYS A 9 3.55 28.43 -19.51
CA CYS A 9 2.57 29.49 -19.23
C CYS A 9 3.24 30.85 -19.46
N TRP A 10 2.64 31.69 -20.30
CA TRP A 10 3.17 33.03 -20.59
C TRP A 10 2.03 34.01 -20.85
N SER A 11 2.13 35.22 -20.28
CA SER A 11 1.15 36.31 -20.46
C SER A 11 -0.32 35.93 -20.24
N GLY A 12 -0.60 35.02 -19.28
CA GLY A 12 -1.96 34.56 -18.97
C GLY A 12 -2.53 33.51 -19.95
N TYR A 13 -1.69 32.97 -20.83
CA TYR A 13 -2.02 31.86 -21.73
C TYR A 13 -1.21 30.61 -21.37
N THR A 14 -1.77 29.45 -21.69
CA THR A 14 -1.06 28.17 -21.64
C THR A 14 -0.77 27.68 -23.05
N TYR A 15 0.46 27.23 -23.28
CA TYR A 15 0.89 26.66 -24.54
C TYR A 15 1.38 25.22 -24.36
N ILE A 16 1.28 24.43 -25.42
CA ILE A 16 1.78 23.07 -25.54
C ILE A 16 2.86 23.06 -26.61
N MET A 17 3.95 22.34 -26.38
CA MET A 17 5.03 22.19 -27.36
C MET A 17 4.49 21.57 -28.65
N LYS A 18 4.73 22.25 -29.78
CA LYS A 18 4.38 21.78 -31.12
C LYS A 18 5.57 21.11 -31.80
N HIS A 19 6.74 21.74 -31.75
CA HIS A 19 7.95 21.26 -32.40
C HIS A 19 9.19 21.91 -31.79
N GLN A 20 10.25 21.14 -31.58
CA GLN A 20 11.56 21.63 -31.16
C GLN A 20 12.52 21.60 -32.36
N GLY A 21 12.96 22.77 -32.81
CA GLY A 21 13.96 22.92 -33.87
C GLY A 21 15.38 23.08 -33.31
N ARG A 22 16.35 23.37 -34.19
CA ARG A 22 17.77 23.52 -33.79
C ARG A 22 18.10 24.79 -32.99
N LYS A 23 17.28 25.85 -33.11
CA LYS A 23 17.53 27.16 -32.47
C LYS A 23 16.38 27.68 -31.62
N ARG A 24 15.18 27.10 -31.77
CA ARG A 24 13.96 27.59 -31.14
C ARG A 24 12.95 26.47 -30.94
N ILE A 25 12.09 26.64 -29.96
CA ILE A 25 10.93 25.78 -29.70
C ILE A 25 9.68 26.52 -30.16
N THR A 26 8.82 25.83 -30.91
CA THR A 26 7.50 26.34 -31.31
C THR A 26 6.44 25.79 -30.39
N TRP A 27 5.64 26.70 -29.83
CA TRP A 27 4.55 26.43 -28.92
C TRP A 27 3.22 26.83 -29.57
N ARG A 28 2.17 26.04 -29.33
CA ARG A 28 0.81 26.32 -29.77
C ARG A 28 -0.12 26.45 -28.58
N CYS A 29 -1.18 27.23 -28.71
CA CYS A 29 -2.16 27.42 -27.65
C CYS A 29 -2.76 26.07 -27.19
N SER A 30 -2.88 25.88 -25.87
CA SER A 30 -3.51 24.68 -25.30
C SER A 30 -4.99 24.55 -25.68
N LYS A 31 -5.65 25.68 -25.98
CA LYS A 31 -7.06 25.77 -26.38
C LYS A 31 -7.28 25.71 -27.89
N GLU A 32 -6.29 25.26 -28.67
CA GLU A 32 -6.44 25.07 -30.12
C GLU A 32 -7.59 24.12 -30.46
N ARG A 33 -7.77 23.04 -29.69
CA ARG A 33 -8.87 22.08 -29.95
C ARG A 33 -10.20 22.54 -29.38
N SER A 34 -10.21 23.12 -28.18
CA SER A 34 -11.44 23.50 -27.47
C SER A 34 -12.03 24.81 -27.98
N LEU A 35 -11.20 25.79 -28.34
CA LEU A 35 -11.63 27.12 -28.79
C LEU A 35 -11.20 27.45 -30.23
N LYS A 36 -10.69 26.48 -30.99
CA LYS A 36 -10.14 26.69 -32.35
C LYS A 36 -9.08 27.80 -32.40
N CYS A 37 -8.38 28.03 -31.27
CA CYS A 37 -7.40 29.09 -31.15
C CYS A 37 -6.10 28.74 -31.89
N SER A 38 -5.71 29.58 -32.84
CA SER A 38 -4.48 29.40 -33.62
C SER A 38 -3.24 30.10 -33.03
N GLY A 39 -3.34 30.60 -31.79
CA GLY A 39 -2.26 31.33 -31.13
C GLY A 39 -0.98 30.50 -30.99
N THR A 40 0.17 31.12 -31.29
CA THR A 40 1.49 30.47 -31.21
C THR A 40 2.52 31.38 -30.56
N MET A 41 3.55 30.76 -29.98
CA MET A 41 4.67 31.44 -29.35
C MET A 41 5.96 30.68 -29.67
N TYR A 42 7.08 31.38 -29.69
CA TYR A 42 8.41 30.80 -29.85
C TYR A 42 9.25 31.13 -28.61
N THR A 43 10.12 30.20 -28.22
CA THR A 43 11.18 30.46 -27.23
C THR A 43 12.51 29.99 -27.83
N ASP A 44 13.62 30.39 -27.24
CA ASP A 44 14.88 29.68 -27.42
C ASP A 44 14.81 28.25 -26.81
N LEU A 45 15.91 27.51 -26.89
CA LEU A 45 16.00 26.14 -26.36
C LEU A 45 16.06 26.10 -24.82
N GLU A 46 16.40 27.21 -24.16
CA GLU A 46 16.47 27.36 -22.71
C GLU A 46 15.16 27.90 -22.12
N LEU A 47 14.09 27.98 -22.94
CA LEU A 47 12.78 28.54 -22.57
C LEU A 47 12.81 30.05 -22.29
N GLY A 48 13.87 30.73 -22.70
CA GLY A 48 14.02 32.18 -22.67
C GLY A 48 13.47 32.87 -23.93
N HIS A 49 13.53 34.21 -23.89
CA HIS A 49 13.18 35.12 -25.01
C HIS A 49 11.86 34.78 -25.72
N PRO A 50 10.72 34.78 -25.01
CA PRO A 50 9.44 34.45 -25.61
C PRO A 50 9.03 35.47 -26.69
N GLN A 51 8.78 34.99 -27.90
CA GLN A 51 8.31 35.78 -29.04
C GLN A 51 6.92 35.33 -29.46
N ILE A 52 5.99 36.28 -29.58
CA ILE A 52 4.63 36.00 -30.05
C ILE A 52 4.70 35.66 -31.54
N GLY A 53 4.04 34.57 -31.94
CA GLY A 53 3.76 34.25 -33.33
C GLY A 53 2.36 34.72 -33.71
N LYS A 54 1.42 33.78 -33.81
CA LYS A 54 0.01 34.09 -34.03
C LYS A 54 -0.65 34.56 -32.74
N VAL A 55 -1.51 35.57 -32.84
CA VAL A 55 -2.29 36.12 -31.72
C VAL A 55 -3.40 35.14 -31.32
N HIS A 56 -3.81 35.18 -30.05
CA HIS A 56 -4.91 34.37 -29.53
C HIS A 56 -6.27 34.92 -29.98
N SER A 57 -7.23 34.02 -30.18
CA SER A 57 -8.64 34.35 -30.48
C SER A 57 -9.52 34.31 -29.23
N HIS A 58 -8.93 34.32 -28.03
CA HIS A 58 -9.61 34.31 -26.75
C HIS A 58 -8.83 35.14 -25.74
N ILE A 59 -9.51 35.55 -24.67
CA ILE A 59 -8.90 36.35 -23.59
C ILE A 59 -7.99 35.46 -22.74
N ALA A 60 -6.95 36.07 -22.17
CA ALA A 60 -6.08 35.45 -21.18
C ALA A 60 -6.84 35.05 -19.92
N ASP A 61 -6.53 33.89 -19.34
CA ASP A 61 -7.09 33.43 -18.07
C ASP A 61 -5.94 33.20 -17.07
N LYS A 62 -5.66 34.23 -16.28
CA LYS A 62 -4.60 34.18 -15.25
C LYS A 62 -4.90 33.16 -14.16
N HIS A 63 -6.18 32.96 -13.82
CA HIS A 63 -6.59 32.04 -12.77
C HIS A 63 -6.41 30.58 -13.22
N GLU A 64 -6.69 30.27 -14.49
CA GLU A 64 -6.37 28.97 -15.09
C GLU A 64 -4.86 28.72 -15.11
N VAL A 65 -4.06 29.72 -15.47
CA VAL A 65 -2.60 29.63 -15.42
C VAL A 65 -2.11 29.35 -13.98
N ASN A 66 -2.67 30.02 -12.98
CA ASN A 66 -2.33 29.80 -11.58
C ASN A 66 -2.68 28.37 -11.12
N ALA A 67 -3.87 27.87 -11.47
CA ALA A 67 -4.26 26.50 -11.17
C ALA A 67 -3.34 25.45 -11.83
N ILE A 68 -2.89 25.71 -13.06
CA ILE A 68 -1.93 24.85 -13.77
C ILE A 68 -0.57 24.85 -13.07
N LYS A 69 -0.06 26.02 -12.66
CA LYS A 69 1.19 26.15 -11.90
C LYS A 69 1.10 25.43 -10.55
N CYS A 70 0.00 25.60 -9.83
CA CYS A 70 -0.28 24.92 -8.57
C CYS A 70 -0.24 23.39 -8.74
N THR A 71 -0.91 22.88 -9.78
CA THR A 71 -0.91 21.44 -10.13
C THR A 71 0.51 20.94 -10.49
N TYR A 72 1.31 21.77 -11.14
CA TYR A 72 2.71 21.45 -11.46
C TYR A 72 3.56 21.38 -10.19
N ASN A 73 3.47 22.36 -9.31
CA ASN A 73 4.19 22.38 -8.03
C ASN A 73 3.87 21.14 -7.19
N MET A 74 2.59 20.77 -7.07
CA MET A 74 2.20 19.52 -6.38
C MET A 74 2.90 18.29 -6.94
N LYS A 75 3.11 18.20 -8.27
CA LYS A 75 3.81 17.08 -8.91
C LYS A 75 5.31 17.13 -8.66
N GLU A 76 5.94 18.31 -8.68
CA GLU A 76 7.36 18.45 -8.37
C GLU A 76 7.63 18.12 -6.90
N THR A 77 6.84 18.65 -5.97
CA THR A 77 6.90 18.27 -4.55
C THR A 77 6.71 16.77 -4.36
N ALA A 78 5.79 16.14 -5.12
CA ALA A 78 5.58 14.70 -5.04
C ALA A 78 6.79 13.87 -5.48
N LYS A 79 7.64 14.37 -6.40
CA LYS A 79 8.88 13.70 -6.83
C LYS A 79 9.99 13.77 -5.78
N GLN A 80 10.00 14.83 -4.98
CA GLN A 80 11.10 15.15 -4.06
C GLN A 80 10.80 14.75 -2.61
N THR A 81 9.53 14.54 -2.26
CA THR A 81 9.11 14.36 -0.86
C THR A 81 8.16 13.16 -0.67
N LYS A 82 8.17 12.61 0.54
CA LYS A 82 7.24 11.55 1.00
C LYS A 82 6.00 12.11 1.73
N THR A 83 5.84 13.43 1.80
CA THR A 83 4.75 14.17 2.49
C THR A 83 3.35 13.66 2.12
N ASN A 84 2.40 13.74 3.05
CA ASN A 84 1.04 13.25 2.81
C ASN A 84 0.41 13.95 1.59
N PRO A 85 -0.21 13.23 0.63
CA PRO A 85 -0.89 13.86 -0.51
C PRO A 85 -1.96 14.90 -0.14
N ALA A 86 -2.63 14.75 1.01
CA ALA A 86 -3.60 15.74 1.51
C ALA A 86 -2.92 17.05 1.92
N GLU A 87 -1.77 16.94 2.58
CA GLU A 87 -0.98 18.07 3.02
C GLU A 87 -0.38 18.80 1.82
N ILE A 88 0.22 18.08 0.86
CA ILE A 88 0.72 18.67 -0.40
C ILE A 88 -0.38 19.46 -1.11
N TYR A 89 -1.61 18.91 -1.18
CA TYR A 89 -2.73 19.60 -1.80
C TYR A 89 -3.08 20.88 -1.05
N THR A 90 -3.30 20.78 0.26
CA THR A 90 -3.71 21.91 1.11
C THR A 90 -2.69 23.04 1.07
N GLU A 91 -1.40 22.72 1.22
CA GLU A 91 -0.31 23.69 1.23
C GLU A 91 -0.17 24.44 -0.10
N ASN A 92 -0.45 23.79 -1.22
CA ASN A 92 -0.39 24.43 -2.53
C ASN A 92 -1.65 25.25 -2.84
N VAL A 93 -2.84 24.73 -2.51
CA VAL A 93 -4.12 25.40 -2.85
C VAL A 93 -4.35 26.65 -2.00
N LYS A 94 -3.95 26.64 -0.72
CA LYS A 94 -4.14 27.79 0.18
C LYS A 94 -3.41 29.06 -0.27
N THR A 95 -2.41 28.93 -1.16
CA THR A 95 -1.65 30.07 -1.71
C THR A 95 -2.36 30.81 -2.84
N LEU A 96 -3.48 30.28 -3.33
CA LEU A 96 -4.22 30.81 -4.47
C LEU A 96 -5.42 31.68 -4.04
N ASP A 97 -5.78 32.64 -4.90
CA ASP A 97 -7.05 33.38 -4.82
C ASP A 97 -8.27 32.47 -5.08
N PRO A 98 -9.48 32.82 -4.59
CA PRO A 98 -10.68 31.98 -4.73
C PRO A 98 -11.00 31.57 -6.18
N GLU A 99 -10.84 32.47 -7.15
CA GLU A 99 -11.10 32.20 -8.57
C GLU A 99 -10.10 31.20 -9.16
N SER A 100 -8.83 31.24 -8.73
CA SER A 100 -7.82 30.25 -9.08
C SER A 100 -8.09 28.91 -8.39
N GLN A 101 -8.48 28.91 -7.12
CA GLN A 101 -8.82 27.69 -6.37
C GLN A 101 -9.96 26.91 -7.05
N ALA A 102 -10.99 27.60 -7.52
CA ALA A 102 -12.12 27.01 -8.23
C ALA A 102 -11.73 26.29 -9.53
N ARG A 103 -10.55 26.61 -10.11
CA ARG A 103 -10.02 25.99 -11.33
C ARG A 103 -9.03 24.85 -11.06
N VAL A 104 -8.63 24.63 -9.81
CA VAL A 104 -7.77 23.50 -9.45
C VAL A 104 -8.55 22.19 -9.55
N PRO A 105 -7.96 21.10 -10.06
CA PRO A 105 -8.64 19.81 -10.07
C PRO A 105 -9.06 19.37 -8.65
N PRO A 106 -10.20 18.66 -8.51
CA PRO A 106 -10.67 18.15 -7.24
C PRO A 106 -9.60 17.38 -6.46
N GLU A 107 -9.58 17.56 -5.13
CA GLU A 107 -8.59 16.95 -4.23
C GLU A 107 -8.41 15.43 -4.46
N PRO A 108 -9.46 14.60 -4.60
CA PRO A 108 -9.27 13.16 -4.82
C PRO A 108 -8.46 12.84 -6.10
N LEU A 109 -8.67 13.60 -7.17
CA LEU A 109 -7.93 13.45 -8.43
C LEU A 109 -6.48 13.89 -8.28
N MET A 110 -6.23 14.94 -7.50
CA MET A 110 -4.87 15.39 -7.22
C MET A 110 -4.11 14.42 -6.32
N LYS A 111 -4.75 13.89 -5.26
CA LYS A 111 -4.18 12.81 -4.43
C LYS A 111 -3.80 11.60 -5.28
N ARG A 112 -4.66 11.17 -6.21
CA ARG A 112 -4.36 10.09 -7.16
C ARG A 112 -3.18 10.45 -8.08
N THR A 113 -3.12 11.68 -8.56
CA THR A 113 -2.03 12.16 -9.42
C THR A 113 -0.69 12.17 -8.69
N ILE A 114 -0.65 12.66 -7.44
CA ILE A 114 0.53 12.66 -6.57
C ILE A 114 1.05 11.23 -6.36
N ARG A 115 0.17 10.29 -5.99
CA ARG A 115 0.55 8.87 -5.82
C ARG A 115 1.12 8.27 -7.10
N ASN A 116 0.52 8.55 -8.24
CA ASN A 116 1.02 8.08 -9.54
C ASN A 116 2.38 8.69 -9.89
N GLN A 117 2.62 9.95 -9.51
CA GLN A 117 3.90 10.62 -9.73
C GLN A 117 5.02 10.01 -8.89
N ARG A 118 4.72 9.49 -7.69
CA ARG A 118 5.69 8.77 -6.85
C ARG A 118 6.06 7.40 -7.40
N LYS A 119 5.09 6.70 -7.99
CA LYS A 119 5.32 5.37 -8.59
C LYS A 119 6.41 5.35 -9.65
N THR A 120 6.68 6.47 -10.33
CA THR A 120 7.76 6.52 -11.34
C THR A 120 9.15 6.45 -10.73
N ASN A 121 9.29 6.72 -9.42
CA ASN A 121 10.56 6.70 -8.71
C ASN A 121 10.76 5.41 -7.91
N HIS A 122 9.80 4.48 -7.96
CA HIS A 122 9.97 3.18 -7.32
C HIS A 122 10.95 2.33 -8.13
N PRO A 123 11.77 1.50 -7.47
CA PRO A 123 12.62 0.55 -8.17
C PRO A 123 11.79 -0.34 -9.09
N ALA A 124 12.39 -0.76 -10.20
CA ALA A 124 11.75 -1.71 -11.10
C ALA A 124 11.50 -3.03 -10.35
N SER A 125 10.43 -3.73 -10.70
CA SER A 125 10.18 -5.07 -10.15
C SER A 125 11.31 -6.02 -10.55
N GLY A 126 11.79 -6.83 -9.61
CA GLY A 126 12.88 -7.79 -9.86
C GLY A 126 14.29 -7.19 -9.81
N THR A 127 14.49 -6.06 -9.14
CA THR A 127 15.84 -5.55 -8.86
C THR A 127 16.18 -5.70 -7.38
N ASN A 128 17.46 -5.86 -7.06
CA ASN A 128 17.96 -5.79 -5.69
C ASN A 128 17.57 -4.46 -5.02
N ILE A 129 17.17 -4.53 -3.76
CA ILE A 129 16.77 -3.35 -3.01
C ILE A 129 18.03 -2.64 -2.51
N VAL A 130 18.21 -1.39 -2.94
CA VAL A 130 19.44 -0.61 -2.70
C VAL A 130 19.15 0.83 -2.28
N GLY A 131 20.13 1.49 -1.66
CA GLY A 131 20.10 2.91 -1.34
C GLY A 131 19.07 3.26 -0.26
N GLU A 132 18.26 4.30 -0.50
CA GLU A 132 17.29 4.82 0.48
C GLU A 132 16.20 3.82 0.86
N TRP A 133 16.00 2.77 0.05
CA TRP A 133 14.99 1.73 0.28
C TRP A 133 15.44 0.72 1.33
N CYS A 134 16.73 0.71 1.66
CA CYS A 134 17.28 -0.15 2.71
C CYS A 134 17.17 0.46 4.10
N THR A 135 16.69 1.70 4.23
CA THR A 135 16.67 2.45 5.49
C THR A 135 15.27 2.95 5.85
N THR A 136 15.10 3.37 7.09
CA THR A 136 13.90 4.06 7.59
C THR A 136 13.67 5.44 6.95
N GLY A 137 14.62 5.91 6.13
CA GLY A 137 14.62 7.23 5.53
C GLY A 137 15.00 8.34 6.52
N ASN A 138 14.99 9.57 6.04
CA ASN A 138 15.30 10.75 6.85
C ASN A 138 14.28 10.94 8.00
N PRO A 139 14.72 11.44 9.16
CA PRO A 139 16.08 11.91 9.45
C PRO A 139 17.06 10.79 9.87
N ASP A 140 16.55 9.69 10.42
CA ASP A 140 17.38 8.73 11.16
C ASP A 140 18.20 7.79 10.27
N ASN A 141 17.72 7.48 9.06
CA ASN A 141 18.37 6.58 8.10
C ASN A 141 18.85 5.24 8.69
N LYS A 142 18.18 4.75 9.74
CA LYS A 142 18.49 3.46 10.36
C LYS A 142 18.23 2.31 9.37
N ARG A 143 19.05 1.26 9.43
CA ARG A 143 18.86 0.03 8.64
C ARG A 143 17.45 -0.51 8.83
N LEU A 144 16.78 -0.76 7.72
CA LEU A 144 15.45 -1.35 7.66
C LEU A 144 15.48 -2.69 6.91
N LEU A 145 16.16 -2.76 5.76
CA LEU A 145 16.35 -4.01 5.04
C LEU A 145 17.23 -4.95 5.88
N LEU A 146 16.71 -6.12 6.22
CA LEU A 146 17.39 -7.13 7.02
C LEU A 146 18.05 -8.18 6.12
N ILE A 147 17.31 -8.63 5.09
CA ILE A 147 17.81 -9.54 4.06
C ILE A 147 17.04 -9.31 2.76
N ASP A 148 17.75 -9.45 1.64
CA ASP A 148 17.24 -9.61 0.28
C ASP A 148 18.12 -10.72 -0.31
N ASP A 149 17.59 -11.95 -0.37
CA ASP A 149 18.37 -13.13 -0.80
C ASP A 149 18.51 -13.25 -2.33
N GLY A 150 18.05 -12.24 -3.07
CA GLY A 150 18.32 -12.08 -4.50
C GLY A 150 17.42 -12.92 -5.41
N ASP A 151 17.54 -12.68 -6.71
CA ASP A 151 16.93 -13.51 -7.75
C ASP A 151 17.95 -14.57 -8.18
N ASP A 152 18.12 -15.63 -7.40
CA ASP A 152 18.62 -16.88 -7.97
C ASP A 152 17.49 -17.43 -8.86
N ASP A 153 17.83 -17.87 -10.08
CA ASP A 153 16.93 -18.23 -11.18
C ASP A 153 15.87 -19.33 -10.87
N ASP A 154 15.80 -19.82 -9.62
CA ASP A 154 14.86 -20.82 -9.09
C ASP A 154 13.95 -20.25 -7.96
N GLU A 155 13.11 -19.29 -8.33
CA GLU A 155 11.73 -19.00 -7.86
C GLU A 155 11.36 -18.67 -6.38
N ASP A 156 12.27 -18.59 -5.42
CA ASP A 156 11.87 -18.36 -4.00
C ASP A 156 12.61 -17.23 -3.28
N ARG A 157 12.63 -16.04 -3.90
CA ARG A 157 13.16 -14.81 -3.30
C ARG A 157 12.36 -14.37 -2.07
N ILE A 158 13.08 -14.06 -1.00
CA ILE A 158 12.57 -13.56 0.27
C ILE A 158 13.25 -12.22 0.59
N VAL A 159 12.42 -11.22 0.87
CA VAL A 159 12.91 -9.92 1.34
C VAL A 159 12.32 -9.64 2.71
N ILE A 160 13.16 -9.41 3.71
CA ILE A 160 12.74 -9.11 5.08
C ILE A 160 13.20 -7.70 5.46
N PHE A 161 12.27 -6.92 5.99
CA PHE A 161 12.50 -5.61 6.57
C PHE A 161 12.15 -5.63 8.05
N ALA A 162 13.07 -5.18 8.88
CA ALA A 162 12.86 -4.96 10.29
C ALA A 162 13.88 -3.92 10.79
N SER A 163 13.44 -2.98 11.62
CA SER A 163 14.38 -2.12 12.36
C SER A 163 14.97 -2.90 13.54
N ASP A 164 16.13 -2.49 14.04
CA ASP A 164 16.73 -3.14 15.22
C ASP A 164 15.82 -3.03 16.45
N GLU A 165 15.08 -1.91 16.59
CA GLU A 165 14.05 -1.76 17.63
C GLU A 165 12.88 -2.72 17.44
N GLY A 166 12.43 -2.93 16.21
CA GLY A 166 11.40 -3.92 15.88
C GLY A 166 11.82 -5.32 16.30
N LEU A 167 13.06 -5.73 15.99
CA LEU A 167 13.61 -7.03 16.39
C LEU A 167 13.72 -7.17 17.92
N GLN A 168 14.13 -6.10 18.61
CA GLN A 168 14.20 -6.08 20.09
C GLN A 168 12.82 -6.15 20.75
N ASN A 169 11.82 -5.51 20.16
CA ASN A 169 10.46 -5.62 20.68
C ASN A 169 9.88 -7.00 20.38
N LEU A 170 10.23 -7.59 19.23
CA LEU A 170 9.83 -8.94 18.86
C LEU A 170 10.37 -9.99 19.84
N SER A 171 11.63 -9.88 20.29
CA SER A 171 12.23 -10.80 21.26
C SER A 171 11.65 -10.67 22.67
N LYS A 172 11.16 -9.48 23.04
CA LYS A 172 10.53 -9.24 24.35
C LYS A 172 9.07 -9.65 24.39
N SER A 173 8.44 -9.87 23.24
CA SER A 173 7.03 -10.25 23.16
C SER A 173 6.88 -11.75 23.23
N SER A 174 6.10 -12.24 24.19
CA SER A 174 5.67 -13.64 24.25
C SER A 174 4.59 -13.98 23.21
N GLU A 175 3.94 -12.96 22.64
CA GLU A 175 2.84 -13.14 21.69
C GLU A 175 3.14 -12.48 20.35
N TRP A 176 3.02 -13.25 19.27
CA TRP A 176 3.19 -12.76 17.90
C TRP A 176 1.90 -12.91 17.11
N TYR A 177 1.67 -11.97 16.20
CA TYR A 177 0.50 -11.92 15.33
C TYR A 177 0.99 -11.85 13.89
N MET A 178 0.78 -12.93 13.14
CA MET A 178 1.33 -13.13 11.81
C MET A 178 0.20 -13.17 10.78
N ASP A 179 0.32 -12.38 9.71
CA ASP A 179 -0.73 -12.27 8.69
C ASP A 179 -0.18 -11.92 7.30
N GLY A 180 -0.85 -12.42 6.26
CA GLY A 180 -0.49 -12.21 4.86
C GLY A 180 -1.44 -11.24 4.15
N ASN A 181 -0.90 -10.18 3.52
CA ASN A 181 -1.67 -9.22 2.72
C ASN A 181 -1.32 -9.29 1.23
N PHE A 182 -2.29 -9.70 0.42
CA PHE A 182 -2.14 -9.85 -1.03
C PHE A 182 -2.28 -8.52 -1.79
N ALA A 183 -3.18 -7.64 -1.35
CA ALA A 183 -3.50 -6.40 -2.07
C ALA A 183 -2.37 -5.37 -2.01
N LEU A 184 -1.54 -5.45 -0.97
CA LEU A 184 -0.39 -4.56 -0.76
C LEU A 184 0.92 -5.15 -1.28
N SER A 185 0.91 -6.39 -1.80
CA SER A 185 2.10 -7.04 -2.32
C SER A 185 2.61 -6.34 -3.59
N PRO A 186 3.91 -5.98 -3.68
CA PRO A 186 4.51 -5.50 -4.91
C PRO A 186 4.47 -6.56 -6.02
N LYS A 187 4.50 -6.11 -7.27
CA LYS A 187 4.64 -7.02 -8.43
C LYS A 187 5.93 -7.85 -8.28
N GLY A 188 5.80 -9.16 -8.46
CA GLY A 188 6.88 -10.13 -8.24
C GLY A 188 6.69 -10.97 -6.97
N PHE A 189 5.91 -10.48 -6.00
CA PHE A 189 5.62 -11.19 -4.76
C PHE A 189 4.14 -11.56 -4.66
N MET A 190 3.85 -12.76 -4.14
CA MET A 190 2.48 -13.20 -3.89
C MET A 190 1.87 -12.51 -2.69
N GLN A 191 2.65 -12.22 -1.65
CA GLN A 191 2.15 -11.59 -0.43
C GLN A 191 3.18 -10.70 0.27
N LEU A 192 2.68 -9.65 0.91
CA LEU A 192 3.35 -8.97 2.01
C LEU A 192 2.92 -9.67 3.30
N TYR A 193 3.81 -10.44 3.89
CA TYR A 193 3.61 -11.10 5.18
C TYR A 193 4.14 -10.21 6.31
N VAL A 194 3.44 -10.11 7.42
CA VAL A 194 3.85 -9.24 8.54
C VAL A 194 3.87 -10.01 9.85
N ILE A 195 4.82 -9.67 10.71
CA ILE A 195 4.87 -10.13 12.10
C ILE A 195 4.67 -8.92 13.00
N ARG A 196 3.61 -8.96 13.78
CA ARG A 196 3.18 -7.89 14.67
C ARG A 196 3.22 -8.36 16.11
N ILE A 197 3.36 -7.39 17.00
CA ILE A 197 3.38 -7.57 18.45
C ILE A 197 2.53 -6.49 19.09
N GLN A 198 2.10 -6.73 20.33
CA GLN A 198 1.35 -5.75 21.10
C GLN A 198 2.29 -5.02 22.07
N ILE A 199 2.32 -3.70 22.00
CA ILE A 199 3.06 -2.84 22.92
C ILE A 199 2.07 -1.86 23.53
N ASN A 200 1.89 -1.91 24.85
CA ASN A 200 0.97 -1.04 25.60
C ASN A 200 -0.46 -1.00 25.00
N GLY A 201 -0.98 -2.18 24.62
CA GLY A 201 -2.32 -2.30 24.02
C GLY A 201 -2.38 -2.02 22.51
N ILE A 202 -1.30 -1.54 21.89
CA ILE A 202 -1.25 -1.15 20.48
C ILE A 202 -0.49 -2.19 19.67
N PHE A 203 -1.06 -2.62 18.55
CA PHE A 203 -0.43 -3.57 17.63
C PHE A 203 0.54 -2.87 16.68
N VAL A 204 1.83 -3.13 16.84
CA VAL A 204 2.91 -2.58 16.00
C VAL A 204 3.48 -3.69 15.12
N THR A 205 3.79 -3.38 13.86
CA THR A 205 4.49 -4.31 12.97
C THR A 205 5.99 -4.24 13.24
N ALA A 206 6.56 -5.36 13.67
CA ALA A 206 7.99 -5.48 13.94
C ALA A 206 8.78 -5.92 12.69
N VAL A 207 8.17 -6.78 11.87
CA VAL A 207 8.81 -7.37 10.69
C VAL A 207 7.85 -7.36 9.51
N TYR A 208 8.37 -7.00 8.33
CA TYR A 208 7.69 -7.11 7.05
C TYR A 208 8.47 -8.06 6.15
N CYS A 209 7.78 -9.00 5.51
CA CYS A 209 8.38 -9.99 4.62
C CYS A 209 7.66 -9.95 3.27
N LEU A 210 8.40 -9.89 2.18
CA LEU A 210 7.86 -10.11 0.84
C LEU A 210 8.16 -11.55 0.43
N LEU A 211 7.11 -12.31 0.14
CA LEU A 211 7.20 -13.74 -0.17
C LEU A 211 6.64 -14.02 -1.57
N THR A 212 7.36 -14.82 -2.36
CA THR A 212 6.95 -15.24 -3.71
C THR A 212 5.99 -16.41 -3.70
N LYS A 213 5.97 -17.23 -2.64
CA LYS A 213 5.09 -18.40 -2.49
C LYS A 213 4.42 -18.47 -1.11
N LYS A 214 3.47 -19.39 -0.97
CA LYS A 214 2.71 -19.69 0.25
C LYS A 214 2.90 -21.16 0.69
N THR A 215 4.08 -21.71 0.46
CA THR A 215 4.39 -23.09 0.84
C THR A 215 4.98 -23.14 2.24
N GLN A 216 4.89 -24.30 2.89
CA GLN A 216 5.53 -24.52 4.19
C GLN A 216 7.04 -24.19 4.12
N SER A 217 7.73 -24.67 3.08
CA SER A 217 9.16 -24.40 2.86
C SER A 217 9.50 -22.91 2.77
N THR A 218 8.65 -22.08 2.15
CA THR A 218 8.85 -20.63 2.09
C THR A 218 8.72 -19.98 3.47
N TYR A 219 7.73 -20.39 4.27
CA TYR A 219 7.60 -19.88 5.63
C TYR A 219 8.73 -20.35 6.56
N GLU A 220 9.16 -21.60 6.42
CA GLU A 220 10.32 -22.12 7.16
C GLU A 220 11.58 -21.33 6.83
N ARG A 221 11.85 -21.07 5.55
CA ARG A 221 12.99 -20.24 5.12
C ARG A 221 12.88 -18.83 5.68
N MET A 222 11.72 -18.18 5.57
CA MET A 222 11.50 -16.84 6.14
C MET A 222 11.80 -16.80 7.64
N LEU A 223 11.30 -17.76 8.42
CA LEU A 223 11.51 -17.83 9.87
C LEU A 223 12.98 -18.11 10.21
N ASN A 224 13.64 -19.04 9.52
CA ASN A 224 15.06 -19.33 9.71
C ASN A 224 15.92 -18.10 9.43
N CYS A 225 15.70 -17.41 8.30
CA CYS A 225 16.43 -16.19 7.98
C CYS A 225 16.24 -15.10 9.05
N LEU A 226 15.03 -14.97 9.60
CA LEU A 226 14.77 -14.04 10.70
C LEU A 226 15.52 -14.42 11.98
N LEU A 227 15.47 -15.70 12.38
CA LEU A 227 16.17 -16.21 13.56
C LEU A 227 17.68 -16.04 13.44
N GLU A 228 18.27 -16.41 12.31
CA GLU A 228 19.70 -16.25 12.01
C GLU A 228 20.13 -14.78 12.11
N LYS A 229 19.38 -13.87 11.46
CA LYS A 229 19.67 -12.44 11.48
C LYS A 229 19.50 -11.80 12.86
N CYS A 230 18.60 -12.32 13.69
CA CYS A 230 18.49 -11.94 15.09
C CYS A 230 19.67 -12.48 15.91
N ALA A 231 20.08 -13.73 15.71
CA ALA A 231 21.19 -14.35 16.41
C ALA A 231 22.53 -13.64 16.12
N GLU A 232 22.77 -13.23 14.87
CA GLU A 232 23.92 -12.36 14.49
C GLU A 232 23.98 -11.06 15.31
N LYS A 233 22.84 -10.59 15.82
CA LYS A 233 22.68 -9.39 16.65
C LYS A 233 22.58 -9.69 18.15
N ASN A 234 22.81 -10.93 18.57
CA ASN A 234 22.58 -11.42 19.94
C ASN A 234 21.14 -11.21 20.42
N ILE A 235 20.17 -11.34 19.51
CA ILE A 235 18.74 -11.31 19.79
C ILE A 235 18.22 -12.74 19.63
N PHE A 236 17.57 -13.26 20.66
CA PHE A 236 16.98 -14.60 20.64
C PHE A 236 15.46 -14.44 20.67
N LEU A 237 14.78 -15.10 19.74
CA LEU A 237 13.33 -15.06 19.62
C LEU A 237 12.75 -16.34 20.18
N ASP A 238 11.83 -16.23 21.14
CA ASP A 238 11.18 -17.38 21.77
C ASP A 238 9.73 -17.03 22.16
N PRO A 239 8.81 -16.89 21.18
CA PRO A 239 7.41 -16.62 21.48
C PRO A 239 6.75 -17.82 22.14
N ILE A 240 5.80 -17.56 23.03
CA ILE A 240 4.95 -18.58 23.66
C ILE A 240 3.69 -18.80 22.82
N TYR A 241 3.08 -17.71 22.32
CA TYR A 241 1.86 -17.77 21.53
C TYR A 241 2.06 -17.13 20.16
N VAL A 242 1.59 -17.80 19.12
CA VAL A 242 1.61 -17.28 17.75
C VAL A 242 0.21 -17.34 17.16
N HIS A 243 -0.34 -16.18 16.84
CA HIS A 243 -1.64 -16.03 16.22
C HIS A 243 -1.49 -15.92 14.70
N VAL A 244 -2.09 -16.85 13.97
CA VAL A 244 -2.01 -16.97 12.51
C VAL A 244 -3.40 -17.21 11.90
N ASP A 245 -3.49 -17.13 10.57
CA ASP A 245 -4.63 -17.71 9.88
C ASP A 245 -4.61 -19.25 9.95
N PHE A 246 -5.66 -19.89 9.45
CA PHE A 246 -5.80 -21.36 9.49
C PHE A 246 -5.02 -22.08 8.37
N GLU A 247 -3.95 -21.46 7.84
CA GLU A 247 -3.11 -22.07 6.81
C GLU A 247 -2.15 -23.09 7.42
N LYS A 248 -2.35 -24.38 7.11
CA LYS A 248 -1.49 -25.47 7.63
C LYS A 248 0.00 -25.25 7.35
N ALA A 249 0.34 -24.63 6.21
CA ALA A 249 1.71 -24.40 5.82
C ALA A 249 2.46 -23.52 6.83
N VAL A 250 1.86 -22.42 7.30
CA VAL A 250 2.52 -21.55 8.29
C VAL A 250 2.52 -22.15 9.69
N ILE A 251 1.43 -22.84 10.07
CA ILE A 251 1.33 -23.54 11.36
C ILE A 251 2.46 -24.57 11.49
N ASN A 252 2.62 -25.42 10.46
CA ASN A 252 3.69 -26.41 10.45
C ASN A 252 5.08 -25.75 10.46
N ALA A 253 5.29 -24.71 9.67
CA ALA A 253 6.58 -24.01 9.62
C ALA A 253 6.98 -23.42 10.98
N ILE A 254 6.02 -22.85 11.73
CA ILE A 254 6.25 -22.33 13.08
C ILE A 254 6.71 -23.46 14.01
N LYS A 255 6.00 -24.59 13.99
CA LYS A 255 6.32 -25.75 14.82
C LYS A 255 7.68 -26.36 14.48
N THR A 256 8.00 -26.45 13.19
CA THR A 256 9.27 -26.98 12.69
C THR A 256 10.46 -26.07 13.02
N VAL A 257 10.32 -24.75 12.89
CA VAL A 257 11.44 -23.81 12.99
C VAL A 257 11.60 -23.21 14.39
N ILE A 258 10.50 -22.81 15.04
CA ILE A 258 10.56 -22.20 16.37
C ILE A 258 10.51 -23.29 17.45
N GLY A 259 9.59 -24.24 17.32
CA GLY A 259 9.52 -25.41 18.19
C GLY A 259 8.11 -25.84 18.56
N GLU A 260 8.01 -27.07 19.09
CA GLU A 260 6.73 -27.66 19.48
C GLU A 260 6.10 -27.01 20.72
N HIS A 261 6.89 -26.30 21.52
CA HIS A 261 6.43 -25.60 22.73
C HIS A 261 5.54 -24.39 22.42
N VAL A 262 5.62 -23.83 21.21
CA VAL A 262 4.83 -22.66 20.80
C VAL A 262 3.36 -23.02 20.65
N GLU A 263 2.47 -22.30 21.31
CA GLU A 263 1.03 -22.46 21.13
C GLU A 263 0.56 -21.65 19.91
N VAL A 264 0.07 -22.35 18.88
CA VAL A 264 -0.39 -21.72 17.64
C VAL A 264 -1.90 -21.56 17.67
N ASN A 265 -2.35 -20.31 17.70
CA ASN A 265 -3.75 -19.94 17.85
C ASN A 265 -4.33 -19.41 16.53
N GLY A 266 -5.49 -19.94 16.14
CA GLY A 266 -6.19 -19.53 14.93
C GLY A 266 -6.86 -18.17 15.08
N CYS A 267 -6.78 -17.34 14.04
CA CYS A 267 -7.39 -16.01 14.05
C CYS A 267 -8.92 -16.08 13.95
N PHE A 268 -9.63 -15.66 15.00
CA PHE A 268 -11.11 -15.62 15.03
C PHE A 268 -11.73 -14.79 13.91
N TYR A 269 -11.09 -13.70 13.50
CA TYR A 269 -11.54 -12.90 12.36
C TYR A 269 -11.51 -13.70 11.04
N HIS A 270 -10.51 -14.55 10.85
CA HIS A 270 -10.45 -15.43 9.67
C HIS A 270 -11.44 -16.59 9.76
N LEU A 271 -11.72 -17.09 10.96
CA LEU A 271 -12.78 -18.09 11.19
C LEU A 271 -14.16 -17.55 10.79
N THR A 272 -14.57 -16.43 11.39
CA THR A 272 -15.86 -15.77 11.11
C THR A 272 -16.03 -15.41 9.63
N GLN A 273 -14.96 -14.97 8.96
CA GLN A 273 -14.97 -14.76 7.51
C GLN A 273 -15.17 -16.06 6.72
N ALA A 274 -14.55 -17.17 7.13
CA ALA A 274 -14.71 -18.46 6.47
C ALA A 274 -16.17 -18.95 6.62
N THR A 275 -16.73 -18.85 7.83
CA THR A 275 -18.14 -19.14 8.11
C THR A 275 -19.06 -18.28 7.25
N HIS A 276 -18.83 -16.97 7.19
CA HIS A 276 -19.60 -16.07 6.34
C HIS A 276 -19.51 -16.47 4.86
N ARG A 277 -18.32 -16.73 4.32
CA ARG A 277 -18.14 -17.23 2.92
C ARG A 277 -18.92 -18.52 2.67
N GLN A 278 -19.03 -19.39 3.67
CA GLN A 278 -19.81 -20.61 3.55
C GLN A 278 -21.31 -20.32 3.46
N HIS A 279 -21.84 -19.40 4.29
CA HIS A 279 -23.21 -18.91 4.13
C HIS A 279 -23.46 -18.35 2.73
N GLN A 280 -22.49 -17.63 2.15
CA GLN A 280 -22.59 -17.12 0.77
C GLN A 280 -22.73 -18.24 -0.25
N LYS A 281 -21.89 -19.28 -0.16
CA LYS A 281 -21.93 -20.43 -1.07
C LYS A 281 -23.23 -21.22 -0.97
N MET A 282 -23.82 -21.29 0.22
CA MET A 282 -25.09 -21.98 0.49
C MET A 282 -26.32 -21.14 0.12
N GLY A 283 -26.15 -19.87 -0.28
CA GLY A 283 -27.26 -18.97 -0.62
C GLY A 283 -27.95 -18.34 0.59
N LEU A 284 -27.43 -18.53 1.80
CA LEU A 284 -28.03 -18.15 3.08
C LEU A 284 -27.77 -16.67 3.47
N ILE A 285 -27.25 -15.84 2.57
CA ILE A 285 -26.93 -14.43 2.87
C ILE A 285 -28.19 -13.63 3.20
N ASN A 286 -29.26 -13.87 2.46
CA ASN A 286 -30.50 -13.12 2.65
C ASN A 286 -31.08 -13.45 4.02
N ASP A 287 -31.16 -14.73 4.37
CA ASP A 287 -31.62 -15.18 5.69
C ASP A 287 -30.73 -14.62 6.80
N TYR A 288 -29.40 -14.67 6.65
CA TYR A 288 -28.47 -14.06 7.61
C TYR A 288 -28.68 -12.55 7.83
N LYS A 289 -29.20 -11.83 6.82
CA LYS A 289 -29.46 -10.39 6.90
C LYS A 289 -30.87 -10.05 7.37
N SER A 290 -31.88 -10.84 7.00
CA SER A 290 -33.28 -10.56 7.26
C SER A 290 -33.83 -11.27 8.49
N ASP A 291 -33.25 -12.40 8.87
CA ASP A 291 -33.65 -13.20 10.03
C ASP A 291 -32.64 -13.04 11.17
N LYS A 292 -33.11 -12.44 12.26
CA LYS A 292 -32.29 -12.17 13.45
C LYS A 292 -31.92 -13.46 14.18
N ASP A 293 -32.81 -14.44 14.24
CA ASP A 293 -32.59 -15.67 14.99
C ASP A 293 -31.60 -16.56 14.24
N PHE A 294 -31.72 -16.63 12.91
CA PHE A 294 -30.71 -17.26 12.06
C PHE A 294 -29.34 -16.56 12.16
N SER A 295 -29.31 -15.22 12.17
CA SER A 295 -28.07 -14.46 12.38
C SER A 295 -27.43 -14.71 13.75
N ILE A 296 -28.24 -14.88 14.81
CA ILE A 296 -27.75 -15.25 16.14
C ILE A 296 -27.19 -16.68 16.10
N PHE A 297 -27.91 -17.62 15.53
CA PHE A 297 -27.47 -19.01 15.38
C PHE A 297 -26.11 -19.11 14.66
N CYS A 298 -25.96 -18.43 13.53
CA CYS A 298 -24.69 -18.35 12.80
C CYS A 298 -23.54 -17.79 13.65
N ARG A 299 -23.80 -16.81 14.50
CA ARG A 299 -22.79 -16.25 15.43
C ARG A 299 -22.47 -17.19 16.59
N GLN A 300 -23.45 -17.99 17.03
CA GLN A 300 -23.23 -19.02 18.05
C GLN A 300 -22.34 -20.16 17.50
N LEU A 301 -22.45 -20.49 16.21
CA LEU A 301 -21.51 -21.41 15.55
C LEU A 301 -20.07 -20.90 15.64
N ASP A 302 -19.83 -19.62 15.31
CA ASP A 302 -18.51 -19.02 15.47
C ASP A 302 -18.06 -19.01 16.94
N ALA A 303 -18.99 -18.77 17.88
CA ALA A 303 -18.70 -18.69 19.31
C ALA A 303 -18.25 -20.01 19.95
N LEU A 304 -18.43 -21.15 19.27
CA LEU A 304 -17.85 -22.43 19.72
C LEU A 304 -16.33 -22.34 19.89
N ALA A 305 -15.66 -21.44 19.17
CA ALA A 305 -14.23 -21.20 19.32
C ALA A 305 -13.82 -20.70 20.71
N PHE A 306 -14.78 -20.22 21.53
CA PHE A 306 -14.53 -19.75 22.90
C PHE A 306 -14.90 -20.78 23.97
N LEU A 307 -15.42 -21.95 23.58
CA LEU A 307 -15.68 -23.02 24.53
C LEU A 307 -14.36 -23.72 24.91
N PRO A 308 -14.23 -24.19 26.17
CA PRO A 308 -13.21 -25.17 26.51
C PRO A 308 -13.27 -26.37 25.56
N LEU A 309 -12.12 -26.94 25.21
CA LEU A 309 -12.04 -28.04 24.22
C LEU A 309 -12.95 -29.24 24.56
N CYS A 310 -13.12 -29.53 25.86
CA CYS A 310 -14.00 -30.61 26.32
C CYS A 310 -15.50 -30.33 26.05
N ASP A 311 -15.88 -29.06 25.95
CA ASP A 311 -17.28 -28.64 25.85
C ASP A 311 -17.69 -28.38 24.38
N VAL A 312 -16.73 -28.31 23.44
CA VAL A 312 -17.01 -28.07 22.02
C VAL A 312 -17.97 -29.12 21.45
N ALA A 313 -17.80 -30.39 21.81
CA ALA A 313 -18.68 -31.47 21.34
C ALA A 313 -20.12 -31.29 21.85
N GLU A 314 -20.29 -30.93 23.12
CA GLU A 314 -21.61 -30.64 23.69
C GLU A 314 -22.23 -29.37 23.08
N GLY A 315 -21.44 -28.31 22.91
CA GLY A 315 -21.86 -27.10 22.22
C GLY A 315 -22.36 -27.36 20.80
N MET A 316 -21.68 -28.22 20.04
CA MET A 316 -22.13 -28.66 18.71
C MET A 316 -23.47 -29.40 18.75
N VAL A 317 -23.66 -30.29 19.73
CA VAL A 317 -24.95 -31.00 19.93
C VAL A 317 -26.06 -30.01 20.28
N TYR A 318 -25.78 -29.05 21.16
CA TYR A 318 -26.73 -28.00 21.52
C TYR A 318 -27.15 -27.17 20.29
N LEU A 319 -26.19 -26.68 19.50
CA LEU A 319 -26.50 -25.91 18.29
C LEU A 319 -27.35 -26.71 17.31
N LYS A 320 -27.08 -28.01 17.14
CA LYS A 320 -27.91 -28.86 16.29
C LYS A 320 -29.37 -28.95 16.78
N SER A 321 -29.62 -28.83 18.09
CA SER A 321 -30.97 -28.89 18.65
C SER A 321 -31.77 -27.59 18.49
N ILE A 322 -31.08 -26.46 18.29
CA ILE A 322 -31.69 -25.13 18.10
C ILE A 322 -31.57 -24.61 16.66
N MET A 323 -31.18 -25.47 15.72
CA MET A 323 -30.98 -25.12 14.32
C MET A 323 -32.31 -24.63 13.70
N PRO A 324 -32.36 -23.42 13.11
CA PRO A 324 -33.56 -22.92 12.45
C PRO A 324 -33.95 -23.79 11.24
N GLU A 325 -35.25 -23.86 10.90
CA GLU A 325 -35.77 -24.71 9.80
C GLU A 325 -35.14 -24.43 8.42
N ASN A 326 -34.54 -23.25 8.25
CA ASN A 326 -33.86 -22.82 7.03
C ASN A 326 -32.35 -23.11 7.01
N GLY A 327 -31.80 -23.74 8.07
CA GLY A 327 -30.35 -23.89 8.33
C GLY A 327 -29.74 -25.23 7.97
#